data_AF-A0A409WT14-F1
#
_entry.id   AF-A0A409WT14-F1
#
_cell.length_a   1.000
_cell.length_b   1.000
_cell.length_c   1.000
_cell.angle_alpha   90.00
_cell.angle_beta   90.00
_cell.angle_gamma   90.00
#
_symmetry.space_group_name_H-M   'P 1'
#
loop_
_entity.id
_entity.type
_entity.pdbx_description
1 polymer ?
#
loop_
_entity_poly.entity_id
_entity_poly.type
_entity_poly.pdbx_seq_one_letter_code
_entity_poly.pdbx_strand_id
1 'polypeptide(L)'
;MTDELPGTETVEVNQYPPSASIPTIDDAHLDRAALLSLAAQHLSITWTQRTAEFASYLFLIDLFPTTLLPSALYGFFTTLSGVLFGGDAGAVVDNPSRLRVIRINTLVAKLAVTSLYALLLVLLLKYPSDADLAGQNVRHGGHPVVWILFSLVVFSSCILKLSDIAMSVAIERDWVTTIADGSDARLTRLNLWMRRI
;
A
#
# COMPACT_ATOMS: atom_id res chain seq x y z
N MET A 1 -2.76 17.23 89.05
CA MET A 1 -1.97 17.34 87.82
C MET A 1 -2.66 16.43 86.81
N THR A 2 -3.83 16.84 86.31
CA THR A 2 -4.04 17.51 85.00
C THR A 2 -3.73 16.51 83.86
N ASP A 3 -4.64 16.08 82.98
CA ASP A 3 -5.75 16.80 82.34
C ASP A 3 -6.90 15.88 81.87
N GLU A 4 -8.07 16.50 81.73
CA GLU A 4 -9.28 16.00 81.07
C GLU A 4 -9.20 16.08 79.53
N LEU A 5 -9.78 15.07 78.84
CA LEU A 5 -10.54 15.12 77.55
C LEU A 5 -9.84 15.71 76.27
N PRO A 6 -10.44 15.64 75.05
CA PRO A 6 -11.57 14.88 74.50
C PRO A 6 -11.25 14.20 73.13
N GLY A 7 -12.24 13.57 72.50
CA GLY A 7 -12.32 13.58 71.02
C GLY A 7 -12.48 12.23 70.34
N THR A 8 -13.71 11.71 70.37
CA THR A 8 -14.18 10.70 69.41
C THR A 8 -14.19 11.34 68.01
N GLU A 9 -13.11 11.17 67.24
CA GLU A 9 -13.06 11.66 65.86
C GLU A 9 -13.78 10.68 64.93
N THR A 10 -14.85 11.19 64.34
CA THR A 10 -15.71 10.53 63.37
C THR A 10 -14.98 10.28 62.06
N VAL A 11 -14.92 9.02 61.66
CA VAL A 11 -14.98 8.49 60.28
C VAL A 11 -14.65 9.48 59.15
N GLU A 12 -13.49 9.32 58.52
CA GLU A 12 -13.34 9.59 57.09
C GLU A 12 -12.99 8.26 56.40
N VAL A 13 -14.03 7.58 55.90
CA VAL A 13 -13.86 6.48 54.95
C VAL A 13 -13.13 7.09 53.76
N ASN A 14 -11.85 6.73 53.62
CA ASN A 14 -11.02 7.15 52.50
C ASN A 14 -11.74 6.78 51.21
N GLN A 15 -12.35 7.79 50.60
CA GLN A 15 -13.21 7.64 49.44
C GLN A 15 -12.31 7.25 48.28
N TYR A 16 -12.39 5.97 47.90
CA TYR A 16 -11.78 5.48 46.67
C TYR A 16 -12.16 6.46 45.54
N PRO A 17 -11.20 6.93 44.72
CA PRO A 17 -11.52 7.87 43.65
C PRO A 17 -12.64 7.26 42.79
N PRO A 18 -13.63 8.07 42.37
CA PRO A 18 -14.80 7.58 41.66
C PRO A 18 -14.34 6.77 40.46
N SER A 19 -14.89 5.55 40.38
CA SER A 19 -14.81 4.62 39.26
C SER A 19 -14.46 5.31 37.94
N ALA A 20 -13.32 4.94 37.37
CA ALA A 20 -13.00 5.23 35.97
C ALA A 20 -14.26 5.01 35.14
N SER A 21 -14.70 6.07 34.47
CA SER A 21 -15.87 6.09 33.60
C SER A 21 -15.87 4.85 32.71
N ILE A 22 -16.87 3.99 32.90
CA ILE A 22 -17.21 2.91 31.99
C ILE A 22 -17.40 3.55 30.59
N PRO A 23 -16.81 3.00 29.51
CA PRO A 23 -17.04 3.55 28.17
C PRO A 23 -18.52 3.37 27.82
N THR A 24 -19.27 4.47 27.82
CA THR A 24 -20.71 4.47 27.53
C THR A 24 -20.94 4.67 26.05
N ILE A 25 -21.43 3.61 25.39
CA ILE A 25 -22.35 3.66 24.25
C ILE A 25 -22.00 4.72 23.18
N ASP A 26 -20.81 4.64 22.59
CA ASP A 26 -20.53 5.24 21.26
C ASP A 26 -19.29 4.61 20.58
N ASP A 27 -18.42 3.95 21.35
CA ASP A 27 -17.22 3.27 20.85
C ASP A 27 -17.52 2.17 19.82
N ALA A 28 -18.65 1.46 19.96
CA ALA A 28 -19.01 0.35 19.07
C ALA A 28 -19.46 0.81 17.68
N HIS A 29 -20.05 2.00 17.54
CA HIS A 29 -20.44 2.57 16.24
C HIS A 29 -19.23 3.24 15.57
N LEU A 30 -18.41 3.94 16.37
CA LEU A 30 -17.16 4.54 15.92
C LEU A 30 -16.19 3.46 15.40
N ASP A 31 -16.09 2.31 16.07
CA ASP A 31 -15.30 1.17 15.60
C ASP A 31 -15.81 0.63 14.25
N ARG A 32 -17.14 0.49 14.05
CA ARG A 32 -17.68 0.01 12.76
C ARG A 32 -17.46 1.00 11.63
N ALA A 33 -17.66 2.28 11.88
CA ALA A 33 -17.42 3.33 10.90
C ALA A 33 -15.93 3.46 10.57
N ALA A 34 -15.05 3.36 11.57
CA ALA A 34 -13.59 3.35 11.38
C ALA A 34 -13.13 2.11 10.58
N LEU A 35 -13.67 0.93 10.89
CA LEU A 35 -13.37 -0.30 10.14
C LEU A 35 -13.90 -0.25 8.71
N LEU A 36 -15.10 0.28 8.48
CA LEU A 36 -15.64 0.45 7.14
C LEU A 36 -14.86 1.50 6.35
N SER A 37 -14.45 2.59 6.99
CA SER A 37 -13.58 3.61 6.37
C SER A 37 -12.23 3.03 6.01
N LEU A 38 -11.62 2.26 6.91
CA LEU A 38 -10.36 1.56 6.65
C LEU A 38 -10.50 0.55 5.51
N ALA A 39 -11.55 -0.29 5.54
CA ALA A 39 -11.82 -1.26 4.49
C ALA A 39 -12.09 -0.57 3.14
N ALA A 40 -12.84 0.53 3.12
CA ALA A 40 -13.08 1.31 1.91
C ALA A 40 -11.80 1.96 1.37
N GLN A 41 -10.92 2.46 2.24
CA GLN A 41 -9.62 2.99 1.87
C GLN A 41 -8.74 1.88 1.27
N HIS A 42 -8.61 0.74 1.93
CA HIS A 42 -7.84 -0.40 1.43
C HIS A 42 -8.38 -0.93 0.11
N LEU A 43 -9.71 -1.04 -0.01
CA LEU A 43 -10.36 -1.45 -1.25
C LEU A 43 -10.07 -0.45 -2.36
N SER A 44 -10.24 0.86 -2.11
CA SER A 44 -9.99 1.92 -3.09
C SER A 44 -8.54 1.91 -3.59
N ILE A 45 -7.58 1.74 -2.68
CA ILE A 45 -6.15 1.64 -3.00
C ILE A 45 -5.89 0.41 -3.86
N THR A 46 -6.34 -0.76 -3.41
CA THR A 46 -6.12 -2.02 -4.12
C THR A 46 -6.78 -2.03 -5.49
N TRP A 47 -8.02 -1.51 -5.58
CA TRP A 47 -8.76 -1.37 -6.83
C TRP A 47 -8.02 -0.47 -7.82
N THR A 48 -7.54 0.68 -7.36
CA THR A 48 -6.78 1.62 -8.21
C THR A 48 -5.53 0.96 -8.75
N GLN A 49 -4.77 0.26 -7.90
CA GLN A 49 -3.55 -0.44 -8.30
C GLN A 49 -3.84 -1.54 -9.33
N ARG A 50 -4.86 -2.37 -9.10
CA ARG A 50 -5.25 -3.44 -10.03
C ARG A 50 -5.77 -2.92 -11.36
N THR A 51 -6.56 -1.84 -11.31
CA THR A 51 -7.08 -1.19 -12.51
C THR A 51 -5.96 -0.56 -13.33
N ALA A 52 -4.98 0.08 -12.67
CA ALA A 52 -3.82 0.68 -13.32
C ALA A 52 -2.95 -0.39 -14.01
N GLU A 53 -2.71 -1.52 -13.33
CA GLU A 53 -2.01 -2.67 -13.88
C GLU A 53 -2.73 -3.21 -15.13
N PHE A 54 -4.04 -3.45 -15.03
CA PHE A 54 -4.86 -3.91 -16.15
C PHE A 54 -4.86 -2.93 -17.34
N ALA A 55 -5.02 -1.64 -17.08
CA ALA A 55 -4.98 -0.61 -18.12
C ALA A 55 -3.63 -0.59 -18.86
N SER A 56 -2.52 -0.83 -18.15
CA SER A 56 -1.19 -0.90 -18.76
C SER A 56 -1.10 -2.05 -19.78
N TYR A 57 -1.69 -3.21 -19.47
CA TYR A 57 -1.78 -4.32 -20.43
C TYR A 57 -2.66 -3.97 -21.64
N LEU A 58 -3.79 -3.28 -21.43
CA LEU A 58 -4.63 -2.83 -22.54
C LEU A 58 -3.89 -1.87 -23.47
N PHE A 59 -3.13 -0.93 -22.91
CA PHE A 59 -2.29 -0.03 -23.72
C PHE A 59 -1.23 -0.80 -24.51
N LEU A 60 -0.62 -1.83 -23.94
CA LEU A 60 0.35 -2.65 -24.66
C LEU A 60 -0.29 -3.49 -25.78
N ILE A 61 -1.50 -4.00 -25.58
CA ILE A 61 -2.24 -4.76 -26.61
C ILE A 61 -2.66 -3.84 -27.75
N ASP A 62 -3.14 -2.63 -27.44
CA ASP A 62 -3.53 -1.63 -28.43
C ASP A 62 -2.31 -1.13 -29.23
N LEU A 63 -1.16 -1.00 -28.56
CA LEU A 63 0.08 -0.55 -29.17
C LEU A 63 0.76 -1.62 -30.04
N PHE A 64 0.66 -2.91 -29.67
CA PHE A 64 1.24 -4.03 -30.40
C PHE A 64 0.15 -5.05 -30.75
N PRO A 65 -0.80 -4.70 -31.65
CA PRO A 65 -1.96 -5.56 -31.94
C PRO A 65 -1.56 -6.89 -32.59
N THR A 66 -0.39 -6.94 -33.21
CA THR A 66 0.11 -8.09 -33.97
C THR A 66 0.91 -9.08 -33.13
N THR A 67 1.30 -8.72 -31.89
CA THR A 67 2.12 -9.58 -31.04
C THR A 67 1.84 -9.40 -29.55
N LEU A 68 1.79 -10.52 -28.83
CA LEU A 68 1.67 -10.54 -27.36
C LEU A 68 3.02 -10.53 -26.65
N LEU A 69 4.13 -10.50 -27.39
CA LEU A 69 5.47 -10.57 -26.79
C LEU A 69 5.75 -9.39 -25.84
N PRO A 70 5.43 -8.13 -26.18
CA PRO A 70 5.66 -6.99 -25.28
C PRO A 70 4.84 -7.07 -23.98
N SER A 71 3.58 -7.49 -24.06
CA SER A 71 2.74 -7.64 -22.86
C SER A 71 3.23 -8.80 -21.97
N ALA A 72 3.66 -9.91 -22.57
CA ALA A 72 4.26 -11.03 -21.84
C ALA A 72 5.57 -10.64 -21.15
N LEU A 73 6.48 -9.93 -21.84
CA LEU A 73 7.73 -9.45 -21.26
C LEU A 73 7.50 -8.46 -20.13
N TYR A 74 6.56 -7.52 -20.31
CA TYR A 74 6.17 -6.57 -19.28
C TYR A 74 5.76 -7.31 -17.99
N GLY A 75 4.80 -8.23 -18.08
CA GLY A 75 4.35 -8.99 -16.92
C GLY A 75 5.44 -9.87 -16.32
N PHE A 76 6.27 -10.49 -17.15
CA PHE A 76 7.39 -11.33 -16.73
C PHE A 76 8.41 -10.54 -15.91
N PHE A 77 8.90 -9.41 -16.41
CA PHE A 77 9.90 -8.61 -15.70
C PHE A 77 9.33 -7.93 -14.45
N THR A 78 8.10 -7.45 -14.50
CA THR A 78 7.43 -6.89 -13.32
C THR A 78 7.23 -7.96 -12.24
N THR A 79 6.89 -9.19 -12.60
CA THR A 79 6.78 -10.29 -11.64
C THR A 79 8.16 -10.71 -11.11
N LEU A 80 9.14 -10.86 -12.00
CA LEU A 80 10.50 -11.27 -11.67
C LEU A 80 11.16 -10.28 -10.71
N SER A 81 11.03 -8.97 -10.97
CA SER A 81 11.55 -7.95 -10.07
C SER A 81 10.93 -8.00 -8.68
N GLY A 82 9.61 -8.23 -8.60
CA GLY A 82 8.92 -8.43 -7.32
C GLY A 82 9.44 -9.66 -6.55
N VAL A 83 9.73 -10.76 -7.25
CA VAL A 83 10.27 -11.99 -6.63
C VAL A 83 11.71 -11.80 -6.16
N LEU A 84 12.57 -11.20 -6.99
CA LEU A 84 13.99 -11.05 -6.69
C LEU A 84 14.25 -10.00 -5.61
N PHE A 85 13.57 -8.85 -5.69
CA PHE A 85 13.86 -7.70 -4.83
C PHE A 85 12.82 -7.49 -3.72
N GLY A 86 11.74 -8.28 -3.68
CA GLY A 86 10.68 -8.13 -2.68
C GLY A 86 11.18 -8.24 -1.24
N GLY A 87 12.20 -9.09 -0.99
CA GLY A 87 12.84 -9.20 0.32
C GLY A 87 13.62 -7.95 0.72
N ASP A 88 14.43 -7.41 -0.19
CA ASP A 88 15.23 -6.19 0.05
C ASP A 88 14.35 -4.97 0.29
N ALA A 89 13.23 -4.87 -0.42
CA ALA A 89 12.23 -3.82 -0.24
C ALA A 89 11.65 -3.80 1.19
N GLY A 90 11.48 -4.98 1.81
CA GLY A 90 11.03 -5.10 3.19
C GLY A 90 12.09 -4.69 4.21
N ALA A 91 13.36 -4.95 3.93
CA ALA A 91 14.49 -4.58 4.81
C ALA A 91 14.73 -3.06 4.84
N VAL A 92 14.46 -2.35 3.74
CA VAL A 92 14.55 -0.88 3.68
C VAL A 92 13.60 -0.19 4.68
N VAL A 93 12.47 -0.84 5.01
CA VAL A 93 11.46 -0.32 5.95
C VAL A 93 11.85 -0.50 7.41
N ASP A 94 12.84 -1.35 7.73
CA ASP A 94 13.29 -1.65 9.10
C ASP A 94 14.23 -0.58 9.72
N ASN A 95 14.53 0.50 9.00
CA ASN A 95 15.37 1.59 9.50
C ASN A 95 14.65 2.48 10.54
N PRO A 96 15.36 3.04 11.56
CA PRO A 96 14.76 3.86 12.62
C PRO A 96 14.19 5.21 12.12
N SER A 97 14.38 5.55 10.84
CA SER A 97 13.73 6.69 10.17
C SER A 97 12.56 6.29 9.25
N ARG A 98 11.71 5.34 9.69
CA ARG A 98 10.59 4.75 8.94
C ARG A 98 9.72 5.78 8.19
N LEU A 99 9.38 6.90 8.84
CA LEU A 99 8.55 7.95 8.23
C LEU A 99 9.21 8.62 7.01
N ARG A 100 10.53 8.82 7.04
CA ARG A 100 11.26 9.41 5.90
C ARG A 100 11.32 8.42 4.75
N VAL A 101 11.55 7.14 5.05
CA VAL A 101 11.58 6.05 4.06
C VAL A 101 10.23 5.93 3.36
N ILE A 102 9.13 5.92 4.10
CA ILE A 102 7.78 5.84 3.52
C ILE A 102 7.51 7.05 2.60
N ARG A 103 7.86 8.27 3.03
CA ARG A 103 7.67 9.47 2.20
C ARG A 103 8.47 9.40 0.89
N ILE A 104 9.73 9.00 0.96
CA ILE A 104 10.57 8.83 -0.24
C ILE A 104 9.99 7.74 -1.14
N ASN A 105 9.59 6.61 -0.57
CA ASN A 105 8.97 5.51 -1.33
C ASN A 105 7.70 5.96 -2.04
N THR A 106 6.82 6.72 -1.37
CA THR A 106 5.63 7.30 -1.99
C THR A 106 5.98 8.23 -3.14
N LEU A 107 6.98 9.09 -2.98
CA LEU A 107 7.42 9.99 -4.05
C LEU A 107 7.96 9.20 -5.25
N VAL A 108 8.80 8.19 -5.01
CA VAL A 108 9.31 7.30 -6.05
C VAL A 108 8.17 6.60 -6.77
N ALA A 109 7.19 6.06 -6.05
CA ALA A 109 6.02 5.40 -6.64
C ALA A 109 5.23 6.37 -7.53
N LYS A 110 4.93 7.58 -7.05
CA LYS A 110 4.17 8.58 -7.85
C LYS A 110 4.93 9.02 -9.10
N LEU A 111 6.25 9.21 -8.99
CA LEU A 111 7.09 9.53 -10.14
C LEU A 111 7.17 8.36 -11.13
N ALA A 112 7.30 7.12 -10.63
CA ALA A 112 7.34 5.92 -11.45
C ALA A 112 6.03 5.73 -12.22
N VAL A 113 4.87 5.81 -11.57
CA VAL A 113 3.54 5.75 -12.22
C VAL A 113 3.40 6.82 -13.29
N THR A 114 3.74 8.07 -12.95
CA THR A 114 3.63 9.20 -13.89
C THR A 114 4.54 8.98 -15.10
N SER A 115 5.77 8.53 -14.88
CA SER A 115 6.72 8.23 -15.96
C SER A 115 6.22 7.10 -16.85
N LEU A 116 5.65 6.03 -16.28
CA LEU A 116 5.12 4.89 -17.01
C LEU A 116 3.97 5.31 -17.93
N TYR A 117 3.00 6.07 -17.42
CA TYR A 117 1.89 6.58 -18.25
C TYR A 117 2.36 7.60 -19.28
N ALA A 118 3.29 8.49 -18.94
CA ALA A 118 3.84 9.45 -19.89
C ALA A 118 4.57 8.74 -21.05
N LEU A 119 5.37 7.71 -20.75
CA LEU A 119 6.07 6.92 -21.75
C LEU A 119 5.08 6.16 -22.65
N LEU A 120 4.07 5.50 -22.06
CA LEU A 120 3.02 4.82 -22.83
C LEU A 120 2.25 5.80 -23.73
N LEU A 121 1.92 6.98 -23.23
CA LEU A 121 1.22 8.02 -23.99
C LEU A 121 2.07 8.57 -25.14
N VAL A 122 3.37 8.79 -24.91
CA VAL A 122 4.31 9.16 -25.99
C VAL A 122 4.36 8.06 -27.06
N LEU A 123 4.40 6.80 -26.65
CA LEU A 123 4.45 5.66 -27.57
C LEU A 123 3.17 5.58 -28.42
N LEU A 124 2.00 5.76 -27.77
CA LEU A 124 0.69 5.72 -28.41
C LEU A 124 0.44 6.90 -29.37
N LEU A 125 0.85 8.11 -28.99
CA LEU A 125 0.55 9.31 -29.79
C LEU A 125 1.60 9.63 -30.86
N LYS A 126 2.89 9.39 -30.59
CA LYS A 126 3.98 9.77 -31.52
C LYS A 126 4.46 8.64 -32.39
N TYR A 127 4.36 7.39 -31.94
CA TYR A 127 4.92 6.24 -32.64
C TYR A 127 3.92 5.09 -32.88
N PRO A 128 2.62 5.34 -33.17
CA PRO A 128 1.65 4.25 -33.33
C PRO A 128 1.99 3.33 -34.52
N SER A 129 2.36 3.89 -35.67
CA SER A 129 2.72 3.12 -36.85
C SER A 129 4.05 2.37 -36.68
N ASP A 130 5.04 3.00 -36.04
CA ASP A 130 6.33 2.37 -35.77
C ASP A 130 6.21 1.23 -34.75
N ALA A 131 5.30 1.34 -33.78
CA ALA A 131 5.05 0.30 -32.80
C ALA A 131 4.37 -0.93 -33.42
N ASP A 132 3.38 -0.74 -34.29
CA ASP A 132 2.76 -1.85 -35.04
C ASP A 132 3.78 -2.54 -35.95
N LEU A 133 4.61 -1.77 -36.68
CA LEU A 133 5.68 -2.30 -37.51
C LEU A 133 6.75 -3.05 -36.69
N ALA A 134 7.09 -2.54 -35.50
CA ALA A 134 8.00 -3.21 -34.57
C ALA A 134 7.42 -4.54 -34.05
N GLY A 135 6.10 -4.60 -33.86
CA GLY A 135 5.38 -5.82 -33.47
C GLY A 135 5.35 -6.89 -34.56
N GLN A 136 5.22 -6.49 -35.83
CA GLN A 136 5.27 -7.41 -36.97
C GLN A 136 6.69 -7.92 -37.25
N ASN A 137 7.69 -7.06 -37.06
CA ASN A 137 9.08 -7.33 -37.40
C ASN A 137 10.00 -7.53 -36.19
N VAL A 138 9.50 -8.12 -35.10
CA VAL A 138 10.30 -8.42 -33.88
C VAL A 138 11.60 -9.16 -34.22
N ARG A 139 11.56 -10.02 -35.24
CA ARG A 139 12.70 -10.86 -35.67
C ARG A 139 13.73 -10.11 -36.54
N HIS A 140 13.37 -8.99 -37.16
CA HIS A 140 14.24 -8.23 -38.06
C HIS A 140 14.83 -6.95 -37.43
N GLY A 141 14.49 -6.65 -36.17
CA GLY A 141 15.19 -5.62 -35.38
C GLY A 141 14.98 -4.17 -35.84
N GLY A 142 13.82 -3.85 -36.43
CA GLY A 142 13.46 -2.48 -36.80
C GLY A 142 12.97 -1.64 -35.60
N HIS A 143 13.17 -0.32 -35.67
CA HIS A 143 12.67 0.71 -34.74
C HIS A 143 13.30 0.70 -33.32
N PRO A 144 14.59 1.05 -33.18
CA PRO A 144 15.30 1.03 -31.89
C PRO A 144 14.67 1.98 -30.85
N VAL A 145 14.08 3.10 -31.29
CA VAL A 145 13.43 4.08 -30.40
C VAL A 145 12.25 3.45 -29.65
N VAL A 146 11.42 2.64 -30.32
CA VAL A 146 10.27 1.96 -29.70
C VAL A 146 10.72 0.98 -28.63
N TRP A 147 11.75 0.17 -28.93
CA TRP A 147 12.30 -0.79 -27.97
C TRP A 147 12.98 -0.13 -26.77
N ILE A 148 13.65 1.01 -26.97
CA ILE A 148 14.21 1.80 -25.87
C ILE A 148 13.09 2.34 -24.98
N LEU A 149 12.07 2.97 -25.56
CA LEU A 149 10.92 3.48 -24.81
C LEU A 149 10.17 2.37 -24.08
N PHE A 150 9.96 1.22 -24.71
CA PHE A 150 9.38 0.05 -24.09
C PHE A 150 10.23 -0.46 -22.92
N SER A 151 11.55 -0.51 -23.07
CA SER A 151 12.46 -0.90 -21.98
C SER A 151 12.35 0.05 -20.78
N LEU A 152 12.19 1.36 -21.03
CA LEU A 152 11.95 2.35 -19.97
C LEU A 152 10.59 2.12 -19.29
N VAL A 153 9.54 1.78 -20.04
CA VAL A 153 8.23 1.42 -19.47
C VAL A 153 8.35 0.22 -18.54
N VAL A 154 9.04 -0.84 -18.98
CA VAL A 154 9.26 -2.05 -18.17
C VAL A 154 10.08 -1.70 -16.91
N PHE A 155 11.13 -0.89 -17.05
CA PHE A 155 11.95 -0.47 -15.93
C PHE A 155 11.15 0.35 -14.90
N SER A 156 10.35 1.33 -15.34
CA SER A 156 9.44 2.08 -14.47
C SER A 156 8.41 1.19 -13.79
N SER A 157 7.91 0.15 -14.48
CA SER A 157 7.00 -0.84 -13.90
C SER A 157 7.65 -1.67 -12.79
N CYS A 158 8.91 -2.07 -12.98
CA CYS A 158 9.66 -2.80 -11.95
C CYS A 158 9.86 -1.94 -10.69
N ILE A 159 10.23 -0.66 -10.84
CA ILE A 159 10.36 0.27 -9.71
C ILE A 159 9.02 0.43 -9.00
N LEU A 160 7.95 0.67 -9.76
CA LEU A 160 6.61 0.82 -9.20
C LEU A 160 6.19 -0.40 -8.40
N LYS A 161 6.38 -1.61 -8.98
CA LYS A 161 6.07 -2.87 -8.31
C LYS A 161 6.80 -3.02 -6.99
N LEU A 162 8.07 -2.63 -6.96
CA LEU A 162 8.89 -2.73 -5.76
C LEU A 162 8.46 -1.72 -4.68
N SER A 163 8.11 -0.50 -5.10
CA SER A 163 7.55 0.51 -4.20
C SER A 163 6.20 0.09 -3.62
N ASP A 164 5.34 -0.56 -4.41
CA ASP A 164 4.06 -1.09 -3.94
C ASP A 164 4.27 -2.21 -2.91
N ILE A 165 5.23 -3.11 -3.13
CA ILE A 165 5.59 -4.16 -2.15
C ILE A 165 6.09 -3.51 -0.85
N ALA A 166 7.03 -2.56 -0.93
CA ALA A 166 7.55 -1.86 0.24
C ALA A 166 6.44 -1.12 1.02
N MET A 167 5.50 -0.50 0.30
CA MET A 167 4.37 0.19 0.90
C MET A 167 3.40 -0.79 1.58
N SER A 168 3.09 -1.93 0.95
CA SER A 168 2.24 -2.97 1.54
C SER A 168 2.83 -3.46 2.86
N VAL A 169 4.13 -3.81 2.86
CA VAL A 169 4.84 -4.27 4.07
C VAL A 169 4.85 -3.19 5.16
N ALA A 170 5.03 -1.91 4.80
CA ALA A 170 5.00 -0.81 5.75
C ALA A 170 3.61 -0.65 6.42
N ILE A 171 2.53 -0.71 5.61
CA ILE A 171 1.15 -0.66 6.12
C ILE A 171 0.87 -1.90 6.97
N GLU A 172 1.33 -3.07 6.53
CA GLU A 172 1.25 -4.35 7.25
C GLU A 172 2.13 -4.40 8.53
N ARG A 173 2.90 -3.37 8.84
CA ARG A 173 3.54 -3.25 10.16
C ARG A 173 2.83 -2.21 11.01
N ASP A 174 2.37 -1.13 10.38
CA ASP A 174 1.68 -0.01 11.04
C ASP A 174 0.31 -0.40 11.62
N TRP A 175 -0.46 -1.20 10.89
CA TRP A 175 -1.73 -1.76 11.37
C TRP A 175 -1.54 -2.63 12.61
N VAL A 176 -0.52 -3.51 12.65
CA VAL A 176 -0.22 -4.40 13.79
C VAL A 176 0.15 -3.59 15.02
N THR A 177 0.97 -2.55 14.87
CA THR A 177 1.31 -1.67 16.00
C THR A 177 0.09 -0.90 16.51
N THR A 178 -0.77 -0.42 15.61
CA THR A 178 -1.96 0.36 15.98
C THR A 178 -3.03 -0.52 16.63
N ILE A 179 -3.12 -1.78 16.24
CA ILE A 179 -4.06 -2.75 16.80
C ILE A 179 -3.55 -3.30 18.15
N ALA A 180 -2.23 -3.48 18.31
CA ALA A 180 -1.63 -3.95 19.56
C ALA A 180 -1.76 -2.96 20.72
N ASP A 181 -1.91 -1.66 20.43
CA ASP A 181 -2.06 -0.58 21.43
C ASP A 181 -3.49 -0.45 22.01
N GLY A 182 -4.32 -1.51 21.93
CA GLY A 182 -5.74 -1.44 22.29
C GLY A 182 -6.50 -2.76 22.44
N SER A 183 -6.10 -3.60 23.41
CA SER A 183 -6.83 -4.77 23.95
C SER A 183 -7.12 -5.99 23.02
N ASP A 184 -6.75 -7.18 23.49
CA ASP A 184 -6.90 -8.49 22.81
C ASP A 184 -8.33 -8.86 22.36
N ALA A 185 -9.36 -8.26 22.98
CA ALA A 185 -10.76 -8.51 22.64
C ALA A 185 -11.17 -7.90 21.28
N ARG A 186 -10.58 -6.76 20.90
CA ARG A 186 -10.80 -6.11 19.60
C ARG A 186 -10.08 -6.85 18.47
N LEU A 187 -8.87 -7.35 18.75
CA LEU A 187 -8.09 -8.23 17.86
C LEU A 187 -8.88 -9.50 17.49
N THR A 188 -9.49 -10.16 18.47
CA THR A 188 -10.25 -11.41 18.24
C THR A 188 -11.46 -11.18 17.33
N ARG A 189 -12.19 -10.07 17.50
CA ARG A 189 -13.33 -9.71 16.63
C ARG A 189 -12.90 -9.29 15.23
N LEU A 190 -11.78 -8.59 15.10
CA LEU A 190 -11.21 -8.20 13.81
C LEU A 190 -10.73 -9.43 13.01
N ASN A 191 -10.04 -10.36 13.69
CA ASN A 191 -9.54 -11.60 13.09
C ASN A 191 -10.69 -12.50 12.62
N LEU A 192 -11.83 -12.52 13.34
CA LEU A 192 -13.05 -13.20 12.91
C LEU A 192 -13.73 -12.55 11.68
N TRP A 193 -13.58 -11.24 11.48
CA TRP A 193 -14.15 -10.51 10.35
C TRP A 193 -13.28 -10.59 9.10
N MET A 194 -11.96 -10.45 9.23
CA MET A 194 -11.01 -10.63 8.12
C MET A 194 -11.06 -12.04 7.54
N ARG A 195 -11.29 -13.05 8.37
CA ARG A 195 -11.45 -14.45 7.90
C ARG A 195 -12.74 -14.70 7.11
N ARG A 196 -13.62 -13.69 7.02
CA ARG A 196 -14.95 -13.75 6.39
C ARG A 196 -15.01 -13.00 5.06
N ILE A 197 -13.96 -12.24 4.72
CA ILE A 197 -13.71 -11.62 3.42
C ILE A 197 -12.72 -12.51 2.67
#